data_AF-A0AA40VDZ1-F1
#
_entry.id   AF-A0AA40VDZ1-F1
#
_cell.length_a   1.000
_cell.length_b   1.000
_cell.length_c   1.000
_cell.angle_alpha   90.00
_cell.angle_beta   90.00
_cell.angle_gamma   90.00
#
_symmetry.space_group_name_H-M   'P 1'
#
loop_
_entity.id
_entity.type
_entity.pdbx_description
1 polymer ?
#
loop_
_entity_poly.entity_id
_entity_poly.type
_entity_poly.pdbx_seq_one_letter_code
_entity_poly.pdbx_strand_id
1 'polypeptide(L)'
;MTGGYDERCAADLANVCEGRDLSRADGAWLARVVTGAVRPNRDKPLWDLAHALAALAQATQARQGRDLVTLALDPGLATAAAVEARFAGSAATDPRGAVLGEEWRTSWAGLARCLALAEFVLTAEDLAQFAAVTGWLDDLAAAPDAEGAAFLAKRLARHLTAYRAAHLPLAPLERRFRAILGFLDGRRSFTDDDILAFWRTEMRAGERPGFRTVAEHFVTFEAAAALLNGLTELAAPASLDAHAGWEDRLDAALGDLAACEPAEALAGLLADWPDGPKILTGAEREDLADFLRLEPFHRTRPLTTLRAASFGRVQSGIANRLRRGGGGADIAERATCAEAESYVALQAHAGALAAHLARMLRIAAALRITERDGLDPEARAALEAAETDLRRVRRAGFDDHAALAAGFESAQTALLRLADEAERLERALAALARQRPLDATFTADRALFAEAFAAAYAAEAAA
;
A
#
# COMPACT_ATOMS: atom_id res chain seq x y z
N MET A 1 6.82 -11.05 -7.29
CA MET A 1 7.17 -9.67 -6.92
C MET A 1 5.86 -8.91 -6.85
N THR A 2 5.18 -9.06 -5.72
CA THR A 2 4.00 -8.30 -5.33
C THR A 2 4.42 -6.84 -5.20
N GLY A 3 3.64 -5.94 -5.79
CA GLY A 3 3.90 -4.52 -5.71
C GLY A 3 3.80 -4.02 -4.27
N GLY A 4 4.84 -3.35 -3.80
CA GLY A 4 4.65 -1.96 -3.41
C GLY A 4 4.67 -1.59 -1.93
N TYR A 5 4.89 -2.51 -0.99
CA TYR A 5 5.22 -2.17 0.40
C TYR A 5 6.24 -3.16 0.92
N ASP A 6 7.40 -2.68 1.36
CA ASP A 6 8.25 -3.50 2.19
C ASP A 6 7.61 -3.58 3.58
N GLU A 7 6.98 -4.73 3.85
CA GLU A 7 6.35 -5.04 5.14
C GLU A 7 7.33 -4.83 6.30
N ARG A 8 8.63 -4.98 6.04
CA ARG A 8 9.67 -4.74 7.04
C ARG A 8 9.77 -3.27 7.41
N CYS A 9 9.84 -2.35 6.45
CA CYS A 9 9.80 -0.92 6.72
C CYS A 9 8.50 -0.48 7.41
N ALA A 10 7.37 -1.07 7.04
CA ALA A 10 6.10 -0.79 7.71
C ALA A 10 6.11 -1.27 9.17
N ALA A 11 6.60 -2.48 9.43
CA ALA A 11 6.74 -3.04 10.79
C ALA A 11 7.73 -2.24 11.65
N ASP A 12 8.88 -1.87 11.10
CA ASP A 12 9.88 -1.03 11.81
C ASP A 12 9.26 0.32 12.21
N LEU A 13 8.48 0.95 11.33
CA LEU A 13 7.77 2.20 11.62
C LEU A 13 6.65 2.01 12.67
N ALA A 14 5.85 0.95 12.53
CA ALA A 14 4.76 0.64 13.45
C ALA A 14 5.28 0.40 14.88
N ASN A 15 6.36 -0.38 15.01
CA ASN A 15 7.00 -0.66 16.31
C ASN A 15 7.39 0.61 17.05
N VAL A 16 7.98 1.60 16.35
CA VAL A 16 8.37 2.87 16.97
C VAL A 16 7.15 3.74 17.28
N CYS A 17 6.16 3.77 16.39
CA CYS A 17 4.93 4.54 16.61
C CYS A 17 4.15 4.02 17.83
N GLU A 18 3.99 2.70 17.93
CA GLU A 18 3.31 2.05 19.05
C GLU A 18 4.14 2.12 20.33
N GLY A 19 5.45 1.84 20.27
CA GLY A 19 6.34 1.86 21.43
C GLY A 19 6.45 3.22 22.11
N ARG A 20 6.30 4.31 21.34
CA ARG A 20 6.32 5.69 21.84
C ARG A 20 4.94 6.32 21.96
N ASP A 21 3.85 5.62 21.62
CA ASP A 21 2.50 6.19 21.54
C ASP A 21 2.49 7.52 20.73
N LEU A 22 3.12 7.49 19.56
CA LEU A 22 3.29 8.69 18.75
C LEU A 22 1.93 9.21 18.28
N SER A 23 1.78 10.53 18.32
CA SER A 23 0.67 11.18 17.64
C SER A 23 0.70 10.82 16.16
N ARG A 24 -0.47 10.80 15.53
CA ARG A 24 -0.55 10.53 14.09
C ARG A 24 0.27 11.51 13.25
N ALA A 25 0.38 12.77 13.69
CA ALA A 25 1.21 13.78 13.06
C ALA A 25 2.72 13.45 13.17
N ASP A 26 3.18 13.02 14.34
CA ASP A 26 4.59 12.65 14.56
C ASP A 26 4.96 11.33 13.88
N GLY A 27 4.04 10.36 13.84
CA GLY A 27 4.19 9.13 13.06
C GLY A 27 4.29 9.41 11.55
N ALA A 28 3.44 10.29 11.02
CA ALA A 28 3.51 10.73 9.63
C ALA A 28 4.81 11.50 9.33
N TRP A 29 5.28 12.33 10.27
CA TRP A 29 6.59 12.99 10.14
C TRP A 29 7.72 11.95 10.07
N LEU A 30 7.74 10.97 10.99
CA LEU A 30 8.77 9.93 11.04
C LEU A 30 8.80 9.13 9.72
N ALA A 31 7.64 8.72 9.23
CA ALA A 31 7.51 8.05 7.94
C ALA A 31 8.08 8.90 6.78
N ARG A 32 7.82 10.21 6.74
CA ARG A 32 8.40 11.11 5.73
C ARG A 32 9.92 11.22 5.83
N VAL A 33 10.47 11.21 7.04
CA VAL A 33 11.92 11.21 7.24
C VAL A 33 12.53 9.90 6.74
N VAL A 34 12.01 8.76 7.19
CA VAL A 34 12.52 7.42 6.82
C VAL A 34 12.46 7.21 5.31
N THR A 35 11.37 7.62 4.67
CA THR A 35 11.18 7.52 3.21
C THR A 35 11.95 8.56 2.39
N GLY A 36 12.49 9.61 3.02
CA GLY A 36 13.21 10.69 2.31
C GLY A 36 12.31 11.70 1.61
N ALA A 37 11.05 11.82 2.05
CA ALA A 37 10.04 12.76 1.55
C ALA A 37 10.12 14.17 2.18
N VAL A 38 11.21 14.47 2.89
CA VAL A 38 11.49 15.82 3.43
C VAL A 38 12.14 16.69 2.34
N ARG A 39 11.70 17.95 2.25
CA ARG A 39 12.16 18.95 1.27
C ARG A 39 12.45 20.28 1.99
N PRO A 40 13.38 21.11 1.49
CA PRO A 40 14.22 20.91 0.30
C PRO A 40 15.38 19.93 0.51
N ASN A 41 15.79 19.70 1.77
CA ASN A 41 16.88 18.80 2.12
C ASN A 41 16.37 17.58 2.88
N ARG A 42 16.45 16.41 2.24
CA ARG A 42 16.00 15.13 2.83
C ARG A 42 16.82 14.65 4.04
N ASP A 43 18.05 15.15 4.19
CA ASP A 43 18.98 14.72 5.24
C ASP A 43 18.99 15.70 6.44
N LYS A 44 18.24 16.81 6.36
CA LYS A 44 18.10 17.78 7.47
C LYS A 44 17.64 17.15 8.78
N PRO A 45 16.66 16.22 8.82
CA PRO A 45 16.24 15.58 10.07
C PRO A 45 17.35 14.75 10.74
N LEU A 46 18.24 14.13 9.96
CA LEU A 46 19.38 13.37 10.50
C LEU A 46 20.47 14.29 11.05
N TRP A 47 20.62 15.46 10.44
CA TRP A 47 21.44 16.53 10.99
C TRP A 47 20.85 17.04 12.31
N ASP A 48 19.54 17.28 12.38
CA ASP A 48 18.86 17.68 13.63
C ASP A 48 18.98 16.62 14.72
N LEU A 49 18.79 15.35 14.38
CA LEU A 49 18.98 14.24 15.30
C LEU A 49 20.40 14.22 15.88
N ALA A 50 21.42 14.35 15.04
CA ALA A 50 22.79 14.30 15.52
C ALA A 50 23.13 15.46 16.49
N HIS A 51 22.61 16.67 16.22
CA HIS A 51 22.79 17.82 17.10
C HIS A 51 21.96 17.68 18.38
N ALA A 52 20.75 17.12 18.30
CA ALA A 52 19.94 16.79 19.46
C ALA A 52 20.65 15.80 20.39
N LEU A 53 21.22 14.72 19.86
CA LEU A 53 21.96 13.74 20.65
C LEU A 53 23.23 14.34 21.26
N ALA A 54 23.92 15.25 20.56
CA ALA A 54 25.07 15.96 21.12
C ALA A 54 24.66 16.89 22.28
N ALA A 55 23.55 17.62 22.12
CA ALA A 55 22.99 18.47 23.18
C ALA A 55 22.60 17.65 24.41
N LEU A 56 21.97 16.49 24.20
CA LEU A 56 21.61 15.56 25.27
C LEU A 56 22.85 14.95 25.94
N ALA A 57 23.91 14.65 25.18
CA ALA A 57 25.17 14.16 25.73
C ALA A 57 25.79 15.19 26.68
N GLN A 58 25.83 16.46 26.27
CA GLN A 58 26.30 17.56 27.12
C GLN A 58 25.42 17.74 28.36
N ALA A 59 24.09 17.79 28.17
CA ALA A 59 23.13 18.04 29.25
C ALA A 59 23.09 16.94 30.31
N THR A 60 23.34 15.69 29.91
CA THR A 60 23.31 14.53 30.80
C THR A 60 24.70 14.05 31.24
N GLN A 61 25.77 14.71 30.77
CA GLN A 61 27.15 14.29 30.96
C GLN A 61 27.38 12.83 30.58
N ALA A 62 26.82 12.44 29.42
CA ALA A 62 26.95 11.08 28.89
C ALA A 62 28.42 10.69 28.77
N ARG A 63 28.78 9.49 29.24
CA ARG A 63 30.16 8.99 29.24
C ARG A 63 30.39 7.93 28.18
N GLN A 64 29.33 7.31 27.70
CA GLN A 64 29.36 6.33 26.63
C GLN A 64 28.05 6.37 25.83
N GLY A 65 28.07 5.76 24.65
CA GLY A 65 26.94 5.70 23.74
C GLY A 65 25.70 5.06 24.37
N ARG A 66 25.86 4.11 25.30
CA ARG A 66 24.73 3.48 26.02
C ARG A 66 23.87 4.48 26.79
N ASP A 67 24.46 5.58 27.26
CA ASP A 67 23.73 6.61 28.00
C ASP A 67 22.77 7.35 27.05
N LEU A 68 23.22 7.59 25.81
CA LEU A 68 22.40 8.14 24.72
C LEU A 68 21.37 7.15 24.19
N VAL A 69 21.73 5.86 24.07
CA VAL A 69 20.78 4.79 23.71
C VAL A 69 19.63 4.73 24.73
N THR A 70 19.95 4.85 26.02
CA THR A 70 18.92 4.84 27.08
C THR A 70 17.92 5.97 26.88
N LEU A 71 18.37 7.18 26.50
CA LEU A 71 17.48 8.30 26.19
C LEU A 71 16.71 8.09 24.88
N ALA A 72 17.37 7.55 23.85
CA ALA A 72 16.78 7.27 22.54
C ALA A 72 15.71 6.17 22.59
N LEU A 73 15.78 5.26 23.57
CA LEU A 73 14.82 4.17 23.75
C LEU A 73 13.88 4.39 24.95
N ASP A 74 13.88 5.59 25.56
CA ASP A 74 12.97 5.91 26.66
C ASP A 74 11.58 6.30 26.12
N PRO A 75 10.54 5.46 26.30
CA PRO A 75 9.18 5.79 25.86
C PRO A 75 8.60 6.96 26.66
N GLY A 76 9.13 7.23 27.86
CA GLY A 76 8.75 8.38 28.69
C GLY A 76 9.12 9.72 28.07
N LEU A 77 9.93 9.76 27.01
CA LEU A 77 10.36 10.97 26.31
C LEU A 77 9.65 11.16 24.95
N ALA A 78 8.46 10.59 24.78
CA ALA A 78 7.71 10.66 23.52
C ALA A 78 7.03 12.02 23.26
N THR A 79 6.73 12.80 24.30
CA THR A 79 5.98 14.06 24.17
C THR A 79 6.83 15.28 24.52
N ALA A 80 6.49 16.43 23.93
CA ALA A 80 7.15 17.70 24.21
C ALA A 80 7.16 18.03 25.72
N ALA A 81 6.03 17.85 26.40
CA ALA A 81 5.91 18.11 27.84
C ALA A 81 6.81 17.22 28.69
N ALA A 82 6.94 15.94 28.32
CA ALA A 82 7.80 15.01 29.06
C ALA A 82 9.29 15.31 28.85
N VAL A 83 9.67 15.66 27.62
CA VAL A 83 11.03 16.11 27.29
C VAL A 83 11.36 17.41 28.02
N GLU A 84 10.46 18.39 28.02
CA GLU A 84 10.63 19.65 28.76
C GLU A 84 10.82 19.40 30.25
N ALA A 85 9.93 18.63 30.88
CA ALA A 85 10.01 18.29 32.29
C ALA A 85 11.35 17.63 32.67
N ARG A 86 11.93 16.85 31.74
CA ARG A 86 13.20 16.16 31.95
C ARG A 86 14.43 17.04 31.79
N PHE A 87 14.41 18.02 30.87
CA PHE A 87 15.62 18.72 30.41
C PHE A 87 15.63 20.23 30.63
N ALA A 88 14.52 20.87 30.98
CA ALA A 88 14.42 22.32 31.15
C ALA A 88 15.48 22.92 32.11
N GLY A 89 15.98 22.14 33.08
CA GLY A 89 17.00 22.56 34.04
C GLY A 89 18.41 22.00 33.85
N SER A 90 18.68 21.27 32.76
CA SER A 90 19.96 20.55 32.57
C SER A 90 20.66 20.77 31.22
N ALA A 91 19.95 21.28 30.20
CA ALA A 91 20.55 21.67 28.92
C ALA A 91 20.78 23.19 28.84
N ALA A 92 21.59 23.66 27.88
CA ALA A 92 21.48 25.03 27.41
C ALA A 92 20.10 25.17 26.74
N THR A 93 19.14 25.72 27.45
CA THR A 93 17.76 25.87 27.00
C THR A 93 17.45 27.35 26.79
N ASP A 94 16.62 27.64 25.78
CA ASP A 94 16.00 28.95 25.59
C ASP A 94 14.48 28.81 25.79
N PRO A 95 13.70 29.90 25.72
CA PRO A 95 12.24 29.83 25.87
C PRO A 95 11.52 28.98 24.81
N ARG A 96 12.22 28.52 23.76
CA ARG A 96 11.66 27.70 22.67
C ARG A 96 12.04 26.22 22.79
N GLY A 97 13.17 25.89 23.44
CA GLY A 97 13.56 24.50 23.69
C GLY A 97 15.07 24.31 23.93
N ALA A 98 15.62 23.22 23.38
CA ALA A 98 17.02 22.85 23.55
C ALA A 98 17.94 23.55 22.55
N VAL A 99 19.14 23.93 23.01
CA VAL A 99 20.18 24.64 22.24
C VAL A 99 21.51 23.88 22.32
N LEU A 100 22.25 23.86 21.21
CA LEU A 100 23.63 23.36 21.14
C LEU A 100 24.51 24.42 20.44
N GLY A 101 25.44 25.01 21.19
CA GLY A 101 26.27 26.11 20.69
C GLY A 101 25.44 27.33 20.26
N GLU A 102 26.00 28.19 19.40
CA GLU A 102 25.30 29.38 18.89
C GLU A 102 24.44 29.09 17.63
N GLU A 103 24.66 27.96 16.95
CA GLU A 103 24.14 27.72 15.59
C GLU A 103 22.94 26.75 15.53
N TRP A 104 22.71 25.90 16.53
CA TRP A 104 21.61 24.92 16.53
C TRP A 104 20.62 25.10 17.68
N ARG A 105 19.34 25.01 17.34
CA ARG A 105 18.20 25.06 18.28
C ARG A 105 17.04 24.19 17.79
N THR A 106 16.30 23.62 18.73
CA THR A 106 15.07 22.86 18.44
C THR A 106 14.03 23.06 19.53
N SER A 107 12.75 22.87 19.20
CA SER A 107 11.68 22.86 20.21
C SER A 107 11.64 21.55 20.98
N TRP A 108 10.94 21.51 22.11
CA TRP A 108 10.74 20.27 22.86
C TRP A 108 10.02 19.19 22.04
N ALA A 109 9.05 19.59 21.22
CA ALA A 109 8.42 18.69 20.24
C ALA A 109 9.41 18.21 19.17
N GLY A 110 10.28 19.10 18.68
CA GLY A 110 11.34 18.74 17.74
C GLY A 110 12.35 17.74 18.34
N LEU A 111 12.69 17.89 19.61
CA LEU A 111 13.57 16.97 20.33
C LEU A 111 12.91 15.59 20.53
N ALA A 112 11.63 15.54 20.91
CA ALA A 112 10.85 14.29 21.00
C ALA A 112 10.81 13.53 19.66
N ARG A 113 10.58 14.25 18.55
CA ARG A 113 10.65 13.68 17.20
C ARG A 113 12.04 13.16 16.83
N CYS A 114 13.10 13.86 17.24
CA CYS A 114 14.46 13.37 17.05
C CYS A 114 14.68 12.04 17.81
N LEU A 115 14.19 11.92 19.04
CA LEU A 115 14.30 10.67 19.80
C LEU A 115 13.52 9.51 19.15
N ALA A 116 12.35 9.77 18.57
CA ALA A 116 11.64 8.77 17.77
C ALA A 116 12.44 8.32 16.53
N LEU A 117 13.10 9.26 15.84
CA LEU A 117 14.00 8.92 14.73
C LEU A 117 15.24 8.15 15.21
N ALA A 118 15.76 8.47 16.39
CA ALA A 118 16.89 7.78 17.01
C ALA A 118 16.52 6.31 17.31
N GLU A 119 15.34 6.10 17.88
CA GLU A 119 14.80 4.76 18.12
C GLU A 119 14.71 3.97 16.83
N PHE A 120 14.08 4.53 15.79
CA PHE A 120 13.99 3.87 14.48
C PHE A 120 15.36 3.44 13.94
N VAL A 121 16.35 4.33 13.97
CA VAL A 121 17.70 4.01 13.48
C VAL A 121 18.39 2.92 14.32
N LEU A 122 18.08 2.83 15.61
CA LEU A 122 18.62 1.80 16.50
C LEU A 122 17.93 0.45 16.32
N THR A 123 16.61 0.45 16.10
CA THR A 123 15.76 -0.76 16.18
C THR A 123 15.42 -1.37 14.83
N ALA A 124 15.52 -0.60 13.74
CA ALA A 124 15.19 -1.08 12.40
C ALA A 124 15.95 -2.37 12.03
N GLU A 125 15.31 -3.16 11.16
CA GLU A 125 15.83 -4.45 10.70
C GLU A 125 16.13 -5.45 11.83
N ASP A 126 15.29 -5.53 12.88
CA ASP A 126 15.52 -6.34 14.08
C ASP A 126 16.88 -6.06 14.73
N LEU A 127 17.19 -4.77 14.97
CA LEU A 127 18.43 -4.34 15.63
C LEU A 127 19.71 -4.65 14.84
N ALA A 128 19.63 -4.94 13.52
CA ALA A 128 20.78 -5.36 12.72
C ALA A 128 21.96 -4.37 12.78
N GLN A 129 21.67 -3.09 12.99
CA GLN A 129 22.67 -2.00 13.00
C GLN A 129 22.90 -1.43 14.40
N PHE A 130 22.25 -1.98 15.43
CA PHE A 130 22.29 -1.48 16.80
C PHE A 130 23.72 -1.32 17.33
N ALA A 131 24.58 -2.32 17.12
CA ALA A 131 25.97 -2.27 17.54
C ALA A 131 26.78 -1.18 16.82
N ALA A 132 26.55 -1.00 15.51
CA ALA A 132 27.24 0.02 14.73
C ALA A 132 26.80 1.44 15.13
N VAL A 133 25.50 1.67 15.27
CA VAL A 133 24.94 2.96 15.69
C VAL A 133 25.38 3.29 17.12
N THR A 134 25.35 2.32 18.05
CA THR A 134 25.84 2.50 19.42
C THR A 134 27.32 2.90 19.44
N GLY A 135 28.16 2.29 18.60
CA GLY A 135 29.56 2.69 18.47
C GLY A 135 29.72 4.13 17.95
N TRP A 136 28.82 4.62 17.09
CA TRP A 136 28.83 6.03 16.69
C TRP A 136 28.40 6.96 17.81
N LEU A 137 27.52 6.49 18.71
CA LEU A 137 27.13 7.22 19.91
C LEU A 137 28.24 7.22 20.97
N ASP A 138 29.10 6.19 21.03
CA ASP A 138 30.32 6.20 21.84
C ASP A 138 31.27 7.32 21.36
N ASP A 139 31.50 7.41 20.04
CA ASP A 139 32.30 8.48 19.43
C ASP A 139 31.70 9.86 19.76
N LEU A 140 30.38 10.01 19.68
CA LEU A 140 29.69 11.26 20.02
C LEU A 140 29.77 11.60 21.51
N ALA A 141 29.62 10.62 22.40
CA ALA A 141 29.74 10.86 23.84
C ALA A 141 31.16 11.29 24.25
N ALA A 142 32.19 10.83 23.53
CA ALA A 142 33.56 11.27 23.73
C ALA A 142 33.83 12.70 23.25
N ALA A 143 33.11 13.16 22.23
CA ALA A 143 33.22 14.51 21.66
C ALA A 143 31.83 15.08 21.31
N PRO A 144 31.03 15.52 22.30
CA PRO A 144 29.64 15.92 22.09
C PRO A 144 29.55 17.37 21.62
N ASP A 145 30.31 17.75 20.59
CA ASP A 145 30.34 19.09 20.00
C ASP A 145 29.75 19.12 18.59
N ALA A 146 29.80 20.29 17.93
CA ALA A 146 29.27 20.47 16.59
C ALA A 146 29.99 19.61 15.54
N GLU A 147 31.28 19.33 15.73
CA GLU A 147 32.06 18.48 14.81
C GLU A 147 31.66 17.01 14.96
N GLY A 148 31.54 16.52 16.20
CA GLY A 148 31.00 15.20 16.52
C GLY A 148 29.58 15.00 15.98
N ALA A 149 28.71 15.99 16.16
CA ALA A 149 27.36 15.99 15.60
C ALA A 149 27.36 15.94 14.06
N ALA A 150 28.19 16.75 13.39
CA ALA A 150 28.31 16.74 11.94
C ALA A 150 28.82 15.39 11.39
N PHE A 151 29.73 14.73 12.11
CA PHE A 151 30.23 13.42 11.75
C PHE A 151 29.19 12.32 11.91
N LEU A 152 28.44 12.33 13.02
CA LEU A 152 27.31 11.43 13.25
C LEU A 152 26.24 11.62 12.15
N ALA A 153 25.87 12.86 11.83
CA ALA A 153 24.90 13.15 10.77
C ALA A 153 25.27 12.52 9.41
N LYS A 154 26.56 12.57 9.03
CA LYS A 154 27.06 11.93 7.79
C LYS A 154 26.98 10.41 7.84
N ARG A 155 27.18 9.78 9.00
CA ARG A 155 27.05 8.32 9.19
C ARG A 155 25.59 7.90 9.13
N LEU A 156 24.71 8.60 9.85
CA LEU A 156 23.27 8.39 9.83
C LEU A 156 22.68 8.55 8.42
N ALA A 157 23.08 9.58 7.66
CA ALA A 157 22.59 9.81 6.30
C ALA A 157 22.97 8.69 5.32
N ARG A 158 24.22 8.20 5.40
CA ARG A 158 24.66 7.04 4.61
C ARG A 158 23.89 5.78 4.99
N HIS A 159 23.69 5.57 6.29
CA HIS A 159 22.96 4.41 6.79
C HIS A 159 21.50 4.41 6.33
N LEU A 160 20.77 5.51 6.51
CA LEU A 160 19.37 5.61 6.07
C LEU A 160 19.25 5.56 4.54
N THR A 161 20.27 6.02 3.79
CA THR A 161 20.31 5.84 2.33
C THR A 161 20.42 4.38 1.94
N ALA A 162 21.26 3.59 2.63
CA ALA A 162 21.39 2.15 2.40
C ALA A 162 20.09 1.42 2.77
N TYR A 163 19.48 1.76 3.91
CA TYR A 163 18.18 1.25 4.33
C TYR A 163 17.11 1.50 3.25
N ARG A 164 16.96 2.74 2.79
CA ARG A 164 16.03 3.09 1.70
C ARG A 164 16.33 2.31 0.43
N ALA A 165 17.59 2.09 0.06
CA ALA A 165 17.92 1.34 -1.14
C ALA A 165 17.50 -0.15 -1.03
N ALA A 166 17.57 -0.73 0.16
CA ALA A 166 17.17 -2.12 0.43
C ALA A 166 15.65 -2.29 0.52
N HIS A 167 14.98 -1.36 1.20
CA HIS A 167 13.60 -1.50 1.68
C HIS A 167 12.60 -0.62 0.93
N LEU A 168 13.08 0.46 0.31
CA LEU A 168 12.27 1.41 -0.44
C LEU A 168 12.88 1.63 -1.83
N PRO A 169 12.86 0.63 -2.73
CA PRO A 169 13.33 0.78 -4.11
C PRO A 169 12.37 1.70 -4.89
N LEU A 170 12.36 2.98 -4.55
CA LEU A 170 11.53 4.03 -5.14
C LEU A 170 12.01 4.39 -6.55
N ALA A 171 13.29 4.19 -6.87
CA ALA A 171 13.85 4.56 -8.17
C ALA A 171 13.15 3.87 -9.38
N PRO A 172 12.86 2.56 -9.35
CA PRO A 172 12.00 1.92 -10.34
C PRO A 172 10.60 2.55 -10.47
N LEU A 173 9.94 2.85 -9.33
CA LEU A 173 8.60 3.44 -9.29
C LEU A 173 8.60 4.89 -9.80
N GLU A 174 9.57 5.71 -9.38
CA GLU A 174 9.77 7.08 -9.84
C GLU A 174 10.02 7.13 -11.34
N ARG A 175 10.88 6.24 -11.87
CA ARG A 175 11.10 6.13 -13.31
C ARG A 175 9.81 5.79 -14.04
N ARG A 176 9.00 4.87 -13.49
CA ARG A 176 7.73 4.46 -14.08
C ARG A 176 6.70 5.59 -14.04
N PHE A 177 6.58 6.29 -12.93
CA PHE A 177 5.68 7.43 -12.79
C PHE A 177 6.07 8.57 -13.73
N ARG A 178 7.37 8.82 -13.89
CA ARG A 178 7.87 9.81 -14.84
C ARG A 178 7.53 9.42 -16.29
N ALA A 179 7.60 8.12 -16.63
CA ALA A 179 7.17 7.61 -17.92
C ALA A 179 5.64 7.75 -18.13
N ILE A 180 4.83 7.41 -17.12
CA ILE A 180 3.37 7.58 -17.17
C ILE A 180 2.99 9.06 -17.31
N LEU A 181 3.57 9.95 -16.49
CA LEU A 181 3.35 11.40 -16.59
C LEU A 181 3.79 11.95 -17.95
N GLY A 182 4.94 11.52 -18.46
CA GLY A 182 5.41 11.91 -19.78
C GLY A 182 4.45 11.47 -20.89
N PHE A 183 3.94 10.24 -20.81
CA PHE A 183 2.94 9.72 -21.74
C PHE A 183 1.60 10.45 -21.66
N LEU A 184 1.16 10.78 -20.45
CA LEU A 184 -0.08 11.52 -20.21
C LEU A 184 0.05 13.03 -20.45
N ASP A 185 1.23 13.51 -20.87
CA ASP A 185 1.53 14.94 -21.06
C ASP A 185 1.26 15.77 -19.78
N GLY A 186 1.71 15.23 -18.64
CA GLY A 186 1.53 15.85 -17.32
C GLY A 186 0.12 15.71 -16.73
N ARG A 187 -0.86 15.17 -17.47
CA ARG A 187 -2.20 14.90 -16.93
C ARG A 187 -2.12 13.82 -15.84
N ARG A 188 -2.93 14.00 -14.79
CA ARG A 188 -3.10 13.02 -13.70
C ARG A 188 -4.33 12.13 -13.89
N SER A 189 -5.31 12.59 -14.65
CA SER A 189 -6.51 11.82 -15.02
C SER A 189 -6.27 11.00 -16.29
N PHE A 190 -6.73 9.75 -16.30
CA PHE A 190 -6.58 8.83 -17.42
C PHE A 190 -7.78 7.87 -17.52
N THR A 191 -7.94 7.26 -18.69
CA THR A 191 -9.01 6.33 -19.07
C THR A 191 -8.48 4.92 -19.31
N ASP A 192 -9.37 3.93 -19.47
CA ASP A 192 -9.00 2.57 -19.91
C ASP A 192 -8.16 2.54 -21.20
N ASP A 193 -8.46 3.46 -22.12
CA ASP A 193 -7.80 3.51 -23.42
C ASP A 193 -6.41 4.16 -23.33
N ASP A 194 -6.18 5.10 -22.37
CA ASP A 194 -4.84 5.61 -22.05
C ASP A 194 -3.91 4.49 -21.54
N ILE A 195 -4.43 3.61 -20.67
CA ILE A 195 -3.65 2.48 -20.10
C ILE A 195 -3.23 1.51 -21.22
N LEU A 196 -4.14 1.17 -22.12
CA LEU A 196 -3.84 0.31 -23.27
C LEU A 196 -2.84 0.97 -24.22
N ALA A 197 -3.01 2.26 -24.51
CA ALA A 197 -2.12 3.00 -25.40
C ALA A 197 -0.69 3.11 -24.83
N PHE A 198 -0.56 3.35 -23.53
CA PHE A 198 0.74 3.34 -22.86
C PHE A 198 1.40 1.95 -22.94
N TRP A 199 0.66 0.88 -22.60
CA TRP A 199 1.17 -0.48 -22.72
C TRP A 199 1.66 -0.82 -24.14
N ARG A 200 0.89 -0.44 -25.18
CA ARG A 200 1.31 -0.65 -26.58
C ARG A 200 2.59 0.11 -26.93
N THR A 201 2.77 1.32 -26.39
CA THR A 201 3.99 2.11 -26.58
C THR A 201 5.20 1.40 -26.00
N GLU A 202 5.06 0.86 -24.79
CA GLU A 202 6.11 0.10 -24.10
C GLU A 202 6.44 -1.23 -24.82
N MET A 203 5.42 -1.93 -25.33
CA MET A 203 5.62 -3.13 -26.14
C MET A 203 6.43 -2.84 -27.41
N ARG A 204 6.14 -1.73 -28.10
CA ARG A 204 6.88 -1.30 -29.30
C ARG A 204 8.30 -0.84 -29.00
N ALA A 205 8.52 -0.25 -27.83
CA ALA A 205 9.85 0.15 -27.37
C ALA A 205 10.74 -1.05 -26.98
N GLY A 206 10.17 -2.27 -26.90
CA GLY A 206 10.91 -3.50 -26.59
C GLY A 206 11.00 -3.85 -25.10
N GLU A 207 10.38 -3.06 -24.22
CA GLU A 207 10.36 -3.32 -22.76
C GLU A 207 9.50 -4.55 -22.40
N ARG A 208 8.54 -4.89 -23.26
CA ARG A 208 7.62 -6.04 -23.15
C ARG A 208 6.94 -6.22 -21.77
N PRO A 209 6.44 -5.16 -21.11
CA PRO A 209 5.83 -5.32 -19.79
C PRO A 209 4.50 -6.09 -19.87
N GLY A 210 4.18 -6.81 -18.80
CA GLY A 210 2.85 -7.42 -18.63
C GLY A 210 1.76 -6.36 -18.63
N PHE A 211 0.66 -6.54 -19.37
CA PHE A 211 -0.46 -5.58 -19.34
C PHE A 211 -1.01 -5.40 -17.93
N ARG A 212 -1.16 -6.51 -17.18
CA ARG A 212 -1.55 -6.50 -15.77
C ARG A 212 -0.62 -5.65 -14.91
N THR A 213 0.69 -5.81 -15.09
CA THR A 213 1.72 -5.02 -14.40
C THR A 213 1.64 -3.54 -14.76
N VAL A 214 1.35 -3.20 -16.02
CA VAL A 214 1.12 -1.82 -16.42
C VAL A 214 -0.12 -1.24 -15.72
N ALA A 215 -1.23 -1.98 -15.69
CA ALA A 215 -2.44 -1.54 -15.00
C ALA A 215 -2.21 -1.33 -13.49
N GLU A 216 -1.48 -2.24 -12.82
CA GLU A 216 -1.05 -2.07 -11.43
C GLU A 216 -0.28 -0.76 -11.22
N HIS A 217 0.64 -0.41 -12.12
CA HIS A 217 1.34 0.88 -12.03
C HIS A 217 0.41 2.09 -12.15
N PHE A 218 -0.64 2.00 -12.98
CA PHE A 218 -1.64 3.07 -13.08
C PHE A 218 -2.53 3.17 -11.83
N VAL A 219 -2.85 2.06 -11.18
CA VAL A 219 -3.53 2.06 -9.87
C VAL A 219 -2.66 2.80 -8.85
N THR A 220 -1.38 2.44 -8.74
CA THR A 220 -0.45 3.11 -7.82
C THR A 220 -0.29 4.59 -8.18
N PHE A 221 -0.24 4.91 -9.47
CA PHE A 221 -0.13 6.30 -9.95
C PHE A 221 -1.36 7.14 -9.60
N GLU A 222 -2.58 6.61 -9.77
CA GLU A 222 -3.80 7.33 -9.37
C GLU A 222 -3.86 7.58 -7.88
N ALA A 223 -3.56 6.56 -7.07
CA ALA A 223 -3.52 6.70 -5.61
C ALA A 223 -2.51 7.80 -5.20
N ALA A 224 -1.31 7.78 -5.80
CA ALA A 224 -0.30 8.81 -5.55
C ALA A 224 -0.71 10.20 -6.07
N ALA A 225 -1.38 10.28 -7.21
CA ALA A 225 -1.85 11.55 -7.78
C ALA A 225 -2.97 12.18 -6.94
N ALA A 226 -3.88 11.37 -6.41
CA ALA A 226 -4.93 11.80 -5.48
C ALA A 226 -4.31 12.35 -4.19
N LEU A 227 -3.33 11.62 -3.62
CA LEU A 227 -2.58 12.05 -2.44
C LEU A 227 -1.83 13.37 -2.70
N LEU A 228 -1.15 13.49 -3.83
CA LEU A 228 -0.40 14.69 -4.21
C LEU A 228 -1.30 15.90 -4.45
N ASN A 229 -2.51 15.72 -4.99
CA ASN A 229 -3.47 16.83 -5.09
C ASN A 229 -3.81 17.39 -3.71
N GLY A 230 -4.07 16.52 -2.72
CA GLY A 230 -4.29 16.96 -1.33
C GLY A 230 -3.06 17.61 -0.68
N LEU A 231 -1.85 17.15 -1.02
CA LEU A 231 -0.60 17.68 -0.46
C LEU A 231 -0.08 18.96 -1.16
N THR A 232 -0.46 19.22 -2.41
CA THR A 232 -0.02 20.43 -3.15
C THR A 232 -0.58 21.69 -2.50
N GLU A 233 -1.77 21.60 -1.88
CA GLU A 233 -2.37 22.67 -1.08
C GLU A 233 -1.58 22.96 0.21
N LEU A 234 -0.84 21.97 0.72
CA LEU A 234 0.01 22.08 1.92
C LEU A 234 1.47 22.45 1.62
N ALA A 235 1.94 22.28 0.38
CA ALA A 235 3.36 22.35 0.00
C ALA A 235 3.83 23.75 -0.45
N ALA A 236 3.10 24.83 -0.11
CA ALA A 236 3.59 26.17 -0.36
C ALA A 236 4.94 26.40 0.40
N PRO A 237 5.96 26.99 -0.26
CA PRO A 237 7.30 27.09 0.32
C PRO A 237 7.34 28.20 1.36
N ALA A 238 7.01 27.85 2.60
CA ALA A 238 7.27 28.64 3.78
C ALA A 238 7.52 27.70 4.97
N SER A 239 8.27 28.19 5.97
CA SER A 239 8.43 27.48 7.23
C SER A 239 7.04 27.23 7.83
N LEU A 240 6.73 25.97 8.16
CA LEU A 240 5.45 25.59 8.80
C LEU A 240 5.22 26.42 10.08
N ASP A 241 6.29 26.67 10.85
CA ASP A 241 6.29 27.52 12.05
C ASP A 241 6.09 29.02 11.78
N ALA A 242 6.16 29.48 10.52
CA ALA A 242 5.90 30.88 10.16
C ALA A 242 4.41 31.18 9.93
N HIS A 243 3.55 30.16 9.97
CA HIS A 243 2.11 30.30 9.72
C HIS A 243 1.29 30.11 11.00
N ALA A 244 0.69 31.17 11.53
CA ALA A 244 -0.26 31.03 12.65
C ALA A 244 -1.41 30.06 12.30
N GLY A 245 -1.69 29.09 13.16
CA GLY A 245 -2.73 28.07 12.95
C GLY A 245 -2.36 26.98 11.93
N TRP A 246 -1.06 26.73 11.71
CA TRP A 246 -0.60 25.63 10.84
C TRP A 246 -0.94 24.24 11.40
N GLU A 247 -0.97 24.12 12.73
CA GLU A 247 -1.30 22.89 13.47
C GLU A 247 -2.73 22.44 13.12
N ASP A 248 -3.73 23.33 13.25
CA ASP A 248 -5.13 23.03 12.93
C ASP A 248 -5.36 22.65 11.45
N ARG A 249 -4.63 23.29 10.52
CA ARG A 249 -4.74 23.00 9.08
C ARG A 249 -4.05 21.69 8.70
N LEU A 250 -2.92 21.40 9.33
CA LEU A 250 -2.24 20.14 9.18
C LEU A 250 -3.12 19.02 9.75
N ASP A 251 -3.74 19.21 10.91
CA ASP A 251 -4.64 18.24 11.52
C ASP A 251 -5.90 18.00 10.66
N ALA A 252 -6.48 19.04 10.05
CA ALA A 252 -7.61 18.87 9.13
C ALA A 252 -7.21 18.08 7.86
N ALA A 253 -6.11 18.44 7.21
CA ALA A 253 -5.66 17.75 6.00
C ALA A 253 -5.11 16.33 6.29
N LEU A 254 -4.45 16.13 7.44
CA LEU A 254 -4.08 14.81 7.93
C LEU A 254 -5.33 14.02 8.30
N GLY A 255 -6.38 14.65 8.83
CA GLY A 255 -7.69 14.08 9.10
C GLY A 255 -8.36 13.53 7.83
N ASP A 256 -8.29 14.27 6.73
CA ASP A 256 -8.76 13.82 5.42
C ASP A 256 -7.90 12.66 4.87
N LEU A 257 -6.57 12.71 5.08
CA LEU A 257 -5.68 11.57 4.83
C LEU A 257 -5.96 10.37 5.77
N ALA A 258 -6.56 10.58 6.94
CA ALA A 258 -6.90 9.55 7.96
C ALA A 258 -8.15 8.81 7.61
N ALA A 259 -9.15 9.56 7.15
CA ALA A 259 -10.36 9.00 6.59
C ALA A 259 -10.04 8.15 5.34
N CYS A 260 -8.85 8.34 4.76
CA CYS A 260 -8.23 7.50 3.74
C CYS A 260 -7.26 6.44 4.32
N GLU A 261 -7.46 5.96 5.54
CA GLU A 261 -6.91 4.66 5.96
C GLU A 261 -7.28 3.64 4.87
N PRO A 262 -6.31 3.00 4.20
CA PRO A 262 -6.64 2.04 3.16
C PRO A 262 -7.33 0.87 3.84
N ALA A 263 -8.66 0.80 3.71
CA ALA A 263 -9.41 -0.40 4.05
C ALA A 263 -8.66 -1.59 3.46
N GLU A 264 -8.33 -2.59 4.30
CA GLU A 264 -7.50 -3.76 3.95
C GLU A 264 -7.68 -4.16 2.48
N ALA A 265 -6.63 -4.20 1.67
CA ALA A 265 -6.82 -4.42 0.22
C ALA A 265 -7.66 -5.68 -0.04
N LEU A 266 -8.58 -5.66 -1.02
CA LEU A 266 -9.46 -6.82 -1.29
C LEU A 266 -8.68 -8.12 -1.56
N ALA A 267 -7.45 -7.99 -2.08
CA ALA A 267 -6.53 -9.11 -2.25
C ALA A 267 -6.03 -9.71 -0.93
N GLY A 268 -5.80 -8.88 0.11
CA GLY A 268 -5.46 -9.33 1.47
C GLY A 268 -6.62 -10.09 2.10
N LEU A 269 -7.83 -9.52 2.02
CA LEU A 269 -9.05 -10.18 2.49
C LEU A 269 -9.31 -11.55 1.86
N LEU A 270 -8.96 -11.72 0.58
CA LEU A 270 -9.06 -13.01 -0.11
C LEU A 270 -7.94 -13.98 0.26
N ALA A 271 -6.74 -13.48 0.55
CA ALA A 271 -5.60 -14.30 0.97
C ALA A 271 -5.80 -14.85 2.39
N ASP A 272 -6.36 -14.04 3.29
CA ASP A 272 -6.64 -14.39 4.68
C ASP A 272 -8.00 -15.10 4.85
N TRP A 273 -8.64 -15.48 3.73
CA TRP A 273 -9.94 -16.13 3.75
C TRP A 273 -9.87 -17.50 4.45
N PRO A 274 -10.80 -17.79 5.39
CA PRO A 274 -10.75 -19.03 6.17
C PRO A 274 -10.88 -20.29 5.29
N ASP A 275 -10.13 -21.33 5.64
CA ASP A 275 -10.11 -22.61 4.90
C ASP A 275 -11.41 -23.39 4.98
N GLY A 276 -12.19 -23.20 6.04
CA GLY A 276 -13.45 -23.87 6.28
C GLY A 276 -14.41 -23.01 7.11
N PRO A 277 -15.73 -23.11 6.89
CA PRO A 277 -16.44 -23.88 5.87
C PRO A 277 -16.18 -23.32 4.46
N LYS A 278 -16.36 -24.14 3.40
CA LYS A 278 -16.10 -23.73 2.01
C LYS A 278 -17.16 -22.75 1.46
N ILE A 279 -17.24 -21.55 2.04
CA ILE A 279 -18.09 -20.44 1.60
C ILE A 279 -17.73 -20.07 0.16
N LEU A 280 -16.43 -19.96 -0.13
CA LEU A 280 -15.86 -19.85 -1.46
C LEU A 280 -15.03 -21.08 -1.79
N THR A 281 -15.14 -21.58 -3.02
CA THR A 281 -14.25 -22.60 -3.57
C THR A 281 -12.91 -21.98 -3.97
N GLY A 282 -11.88 -22.82 -4.16
CA GLY A 282 -10.58 -22.34 -4.65
C GLY A 282 -10.68 -21.60 -5.99
N ALA A 283 -11.49 -22.12 -6.92
CA ALA A 283 -11.73 -21.47 -8.21
C ALA A 283 -12.48 -20.14 -8.06
N GLU A 284 -13.53 -20.09 -7.24
CA GLU A 284 -14.26 -18.84 -6.97
C GLU A 284 -13.34 -17.77 -6.35
N ARG A 285 -12.40 -18.16 -5.47
CA ARG A 285 -11.41 -17.24 -4.90
C ARG A 285 -10.41 -16.76 -5.94
N GLU A 286 -9.92 -17.63 -6.81
CA GLU A 286 -8.97 -17.27 -7.87
C GLU A 286 -9.62 -16.31 -8.88
N ASP A 287 -10.87 -16.56 -9.27
CA ASP A 287 -11.60 -15.68 -10.18
C ASP A 287 -11.89 -14.31 -9.54
N LEU A 288 -12.33 -14.28 -8.28
CA LEU A 288 -12.50 -13.01 -7.54
C LEU A 288 -11.17 -12.26 -7.43
N ALA A 289 -10.08 -12.96 -7.13
CA ALA A 289 -8.76 -12.35 -7.05
C ALA A 289 -8.35 -11.74 -8.39
N ASP A 290 -8.59 -12.41 -9.52
CA ASP A 290 -8.26 -11.87 -10.84
C ASP A 290 -9.06 -10.60 -11.18
N PHE A 291 -10.35 -10.52 -10.80
CA PHE A 291 -11.16 -9.32 -11.01
C PHE A 291 -10.81 -8.16 -10.06
N LEU A 292 -10.53 -8.46 -8.79
CA LEU A 292 -10.33 -7.45 -7.74
C LEU A 292 -8.87 -7.02 -7.58
N ARG A 293 -7.93 -7.70 -8.26
CA ARG A 293 -6.49 -7.39 -8.22
C ARG A 293 -6.15 -5.94 -8.54
N LEU A 294 -6.93 -5.31 -9.40
CA LEU A 294 -6.71 -3.93 -9.84
C LEU A 294 -7.60 -2.93 -9.09
N GLU A 295 -8.04 -3.22 -7.86
CA GLU A 295 -8.83 -2.29 -7.04
C GLU A 295 -8.21 -0.87 -7.08
N PRO A 296 -9.00 0.20 -7.39
CA PRO A 296 -10.46 0.27 -7.58
C PRO A 296 -10.93 0.16 -9.05
N PHE A 297 -10.14 -0.36 -9.98
CA PHE A 297 -10.44 -0.35 -11.41
C PHE A 297 -11.59 -1.28 -11.81
N HIS A 298 -11.90 -2.32 -11.04
CA HIS A 298 -13.06 -3.18 -11.30
C HIS A 298 -14.39 -2.39 -11.35
N ARG A 299 -14.45 -1.26 -10.65
CA ARG A 299 -15.59 -0.32 -10.64
C ARG A 299 -15.38 0.93 -11.50
N THR A 300 -14.15 1.44 -11.60
CA THR A 300 -13.86 2.73 -12.27
C THR A 300 -13.32 2.58 -13.70
N ARG A 301 -12.63 1.48 -14.01
CA ARG A 301 -12.02 1.14 -15.31
C ARG A 301 -12.28 -0.34 -15.64
N PRO A 302 -13.57 -0.74 -15.77
CA PRO A 302 -13.95 -2.15 -15.91
C PRO A 302 -13.37 -2.79 -17.18
N LEU A 303 -13.10 -2.00 -18.23
CA LEU A 303 -12.51 -2.52 -19.46
C LEU A 303 -11.04 -2.93 -19.27
N THR A 304 -10.29 -2.19 -18.46
CA THR A 304 -8.92 -2.52 -18.06
C THR A 304 -8.90 -3.79 -17.22
N THR A 305 -9.86 -3.96 -16.31
CA THR A 305 -10.05 -5.21 -15.56
C THR A 305 -10.29 -6.39 -16.50
N LEU A 306 -11.20 -6.26 -17.48
CA LEU A 306 -11.45 -7.29 -18.49
C LEU A 306 -10.21 -7.61 -19.34
N ARG A 307 -9.46 -6.59 -19.80
CA ARG A 307 -8.20 -6.75 -20.54
C ARG A 307 -7.16 -7.50 -19.71
N ALA A 308 -7.04 -7.18 -18.42
CA ALA A 308 -6.08 -7.81 -17.52
C ALA A 308 -6.44 -9.27 -17.16
N ALA A 309 -7.74 -9.58 -17.01
CA ALA A 309 -8.23 -10.93 -16.78
C ALA A 309 -8.08 -11.81 -18.03
N SER A 310 -8.45 -11.29 -19.20
CA SER A 310 -8.41 -12.02 -20.47
C SER A 310 -6.99 -12.18 -21.02
N PHE A 311 -6.32 -11.08 -21.35
CA PHE A 311 -5.03 -11.11 -22.06
C PHE A 311 -3.82 -11.22 -21.14
N GLY A 312 -3.96 -10.84 -19.86
CA GLY A 312 -2.90 -10.98 -18.87
C GLY A 312 -2.50 -12.45 -18.64
N ARG A 313 -3.47 -13.38 -18.72
CA ARG A 313 -3.23 -14.83 -18.64
C ARG A 313 -2.43 -15.32 -19.85
N VAL A 314 -2.78 -14.90 -21.07
CA VAL A 314 -2.06 -15.23 -22.32
C VAL A 314 -0.60 -14.78 -22.25
N GLN A 315 -0.37 -13.52 -21.88
CA GLN A 315 0.99 -12.97 -21.79
C GLN A 315 1.83 -13.67 -20.72
N SER A 316 1.22 -14.00 -19.57
CA SER A 316 1.86 -14.79 -18.52
C SER A 316 2.25 -16.19 -19.00
N GLY A 317 1.40 -16.81 -19.83
CA GLY A 317 1.67 -18.08 -20.51
C GLY A 317 2.89 -18.00 -21.43
N ILE A 318 2.96 -16.97 -22.27
CA ILE A 318 4.12 -16.69 -23.15
C ILE A 318 5.39 -16.53 -22.30
N ALA A 319 5.38 -15.65 -21.30
CA ALA A 319 6.53 -15.41 -20.43
C ALA A 319 7.00 -16.68 -19.69
N ASN A 320 6.07 -17.49 -19.18
CA ASN A 320 6.38 -18.78 -18.55
C ASN A 320 7.02 -19.77 -19.51
N ARG A 321 6.55 -19.83 -20.76
CA ARG A 321 7.11 -20.74 -21.77
C ARG A 321 8.54 -20.34 -22.14
N LEU A 322 8.78 -19.05 -22.39
CA LEU A 322 10.12 -18.52 -22.66
C LEU A 322 11.09 -18.78 -21.51
N ARG A 323 10.66 -18.59 -20.25
CA ARG A 323 11.47 -18.90 -19.07
C ARG A 323 11.88 -20.37 -18.96
N ARG A 324 11.08 -21.29 -19.51
CA ARG A 324 11.37 -22.73 -19.55
C ARG A 324 12.18 -23.13 -20.80
N GLY A 325 12.68 -22.17 -21.58
CA GLY A 325 13.46 -22.41 -22.80
C GLY A 325 12.62 -22.88 -23.99
N GLY A 326 11.30 -22.69 -23.97
CA GLY A 326 10.43 -22.98 -25.11
C GLY A 326 10.44 -21.86 -26.16
N GLY A 327 10.04 -22.18 -27.39
CA GLY A 327 9.94 -21.27 -28.54
C GLY A 327 9.00 -21.82 -29.62
N GLY A 328 9.04 -21.23 -30.81
CA GLY A 328 8.44 -21.79 -32.01
C GLY A 328 6.92 -21.65 -32.09
N ALA A 329 6.28 -22.67 -32.69
CA ALA A 329 4.85 -22.65 -33.01
C ALA A 329 3.95 -22.38 -31.81
N ASP A 330 4.30 -22.85 -30.61
CA ASP A 330 3.54 -22.60 -29.38
C ASP A 330 3.48 -21.10 -29.02
N ILE A 331 4.59 -20.37 -29.22
CA ILE A 331 4.65 -18.93 -28.98
C ILE A 331 3.86 -18.19 -30.06
N ALA A 332 3.97 -18.63 -31.31
CA ALA A 332 3.20 -18.08 -32.43
C ALA A 332 1.69 -18.25 -32.21
N GLU A 333 1.25 -19.43 -31.76
CA GLU A 333 -0.15 -19.72 -31.46
C GLU A 333 -0.67 -18.84 -30.32
N ARG A 334 0.04 -18.76 -29.19
CA ARG A 334 -0.36 -17.91 -28.06
C ARG A 334 -0.36 -16.43 -28.42
N ALA A 335 0.56 -15.98 -29.28
CA ALA A 335 0.58 -14.61 -29.77
C ALA A 335 -0.68 -14.22 -30.56
N THR A 336 -1.48 -15.19 -31.05
CA THR A 336 -2.78 -14.90 -31.68
C THR A 336 -3.88 -14.55 -30.68
N CYS A 337 -3.67 -14.78 -29.38
CA CYS A 337 -4.67 -14.63 -28.33
C CYS A 337 -5.93 -15.49 -28.55
N ALA A 338 -5.83 -16.62 -29.26
CA ALA A 338 -6.97 -17.52 -29.50
C ALA A 338 -7.53 -18.14 -28.21
N GLU A 339 -6.67 -18.41 -27.22
CA GLU A 339 -7.04 -18.95 -25.90
C GLU A 339 -7.60 -17.88 -24.94
N ALA A 340 -7.63 -16.59 -25.34
CA ALA A 340 -8.11 -15.51 -24.49
C ALA A 340 -9.62 -15.64 -24.25
N GLU A 341 -10.00 -15.57 -22.97
CA GLU A 341 -11.40 -15.66 -22.57
C GLU A 341 -12.19 -14.40 -23.00
N SER A 342 -13.40 -14.58 -23.53
CA SER A 342 -14.19 -13.46 -24.04
C SER A 342 -14.74 -12.57 -22.91
N TYR A 343 -14.97 -11.30 -23.22
CA TYR A 343 -15.53 -10.36 -22.25
C TYR A 343 -16.95 -10.70 -21.81
N VAL A 344 -17.75 -11.33 -22.68
CA VAL A 344 -19.08 -11.83 -22.32
C VAL A 344 -18.99 -13.01 -21.34
N ALA A 345 -18.04 -13.93 -21.53
CA ALA A 345 -17.81 -15.03 -20.58
C ALA A 345 -17.36 -14.49 -19.22
N LEU A 346 -16.39 -13.56 -19.20
CA LEU A 346 -15.95 -12.91 -17.97
C LEU A 346 -17.07 -12.13 -17.26
N GLN A 347 -17.94 -11.45 -18.01
CA GLN A 347 -19.12 -10.80 -17.43
C GLN A 347 -20.07 -11.81 -16.80
N ALA A 348 -20.32 -12.95 -17.45
CA ALA A 348 -21.16 -14.00 -16.91
C ALA A 348 -20.56 -14.61 -15.63
N HIS A 349 -19.23 -14.81 -15.60
CA HIS A 349 -18.51 -15.26 -14.40
C HIS A 349 -18.62 -14.26 -13.25
N ALA A 350 -18.43 -12.96 -13.50
CA ALA A 350 -18.61 -11.92 -12.49
C ALA A 350 -20.04 -11.91 -11.91
N GLY A 351 -21.06 -12.04 -12.77
CA GLY A 351 -22.46 -12.13 -12.32
C GLY A 351 -22.74 -13.40 -11.51
N ALA A 352 -22.16 -14.54 -11.89
CA ALA A 352 -22.27 -15.78 -11.11
C ALA A 352 -21.62 -15.67 -9.73
N LEU A 353 -20.46 -15.00 -9.63
CA LEU A 353 -19.78 -14.73 -8.36
C LEU A 353 -20.59 -13.78 -7.47
N ALA A 354 -21.14 -12.70 -8.03
CA ALA A 354 -21.99 -11.77 -7.29
C ALA A 354 -23.26 -12.47 -6.74
N ALA A 355 -23.93 -13.27 -7.59
CA ALA A 355 -25.10 -14.05 -7.18
C ALA A 355 -24.76 -15.10 -6.10
N HIS A 356 -23.58 -15.72 -6.17
CA HIS A 356 -23.09 -16.64 -5.17
C HIS A 356 -22.81 -15.95 -3.83
N LEU A 357 -22.08 -14.84 -3.83
CA LEU A 357 -21.80 -14.05 -2.62
C LEU A 357 -23.10 -13.54 -1.95
N ALA A 358 -24.07 -13.07 -2.74
CA ALA A 358 -25.39 -12.69 -2.24
C ALA A 358 -26.13 -13.88 -1.60
N ARG A 359 -26.00 -15.09 -2.17
CA ARG A 359 -26.54 -16.32 -1.56
C ARG A 359 -25.85 -16.65 -0.24
N MET A 360 -24.54 -16.52 -0.16
CA MET A 360 -23.77 -16.77 1.06
C MET A 360 -24.17 -15.79 2.17
N LEU A 361 -24.41 -14.51 1.85
CA LEU A 361 -24.94 -13.53 2.80
C LEU A 361 -26.34 -13.88 3.31
N ARG A 362 -27.24 -14.36 2.43
CA ARG A 362 -28.56 -14.84 2.84
C ARG A 362 -28.44 -16.03 3.80
N ILE A 363 -27.58 -16.99 3.49
CA ILE A 363 -27.33 -18.14 4.36
C ILE A 363 -26.78 -17.68 5.72
N ALA A 364 -25.82 -16.78 5.76
CA ALA A 364 -25.32 -16.18 7.01
C ALA A 364 -26.45 -15.54 7.83
N ALA A 365 -27.36 -14.81 7.18
CA ALA A 365 -28.52 -14.22 7.85
C ALA A 365 -29.46 -15.28 8.45
N ALA A 366 -29.74 -16.37 7.73
CA ALA A 366 -30.57 -17.47 8.22
C ALA A 366 -29.93 -18.22 9.40
N LEU A 367 -28.60 -18.40 9.39
CA LEU A 367 -27.88 -19.02 10.50
C LEU A 367 -27.93 -18.17 11.78
N ARG A 368 -28.02 -16.84 11.65
CA ARG A 368 -27.99 -15.89 12.78
C ARG A 368 -29.37 -15.56 13.34
N ILE A 369 -30.39 -15.48 12.49
CA ILE A 369 -31.75 -15.09 12.90
C ILE A 369 -32.57 -16.34 13.15
N THR A 370 -32.51 -16.84 14.39
CA THR A 370 -33.23 -18.03 14.84
C THR A 370 -34.65 -17.72 15.34
N GLU A 371 -34.87 -16.53 15.92
CA GLU A 371 -36.19 -16.04 16.34
C GLU A 371 -36.91 -15.32 15.19
N ARG A 372 -38.12 -15.78 14.87
CA ARG A 372 -38.93 -15.26 13.75
C ARG A 372 -40.15 -14.45 14.19
N ASP A 373 -40.37 -14.41 15.50
CA ASP A 373 -41.48 -13.70 16.10
C ASP A 373 -41.26 -12.20 15.96
N GLY A 374 -42.28 -11.47 15.50
CA GLY A 374 -42.20 -10.02 15.28
C GLY A 374 -41.56 -9.57 13.97
N LEU A 375 -41.01 -10.47 13.14
CA LEU A 375 -40.57 -10.10 11.79
C LEU A 375 -41.75 -9.73 10.89
N ASP A 376 -41.55 -8.74 10.03
CA ASP A 376 -42.53 -8.45 8.99
C ASP A 376 -42.63 -9.61 7.97
N PRO A 377 -43.70 -9.67 7.15
CA PRO A 377 -43.89 -10.74 6.18
C PRO A 377 -42.76 -10.88 5.14
N GLU A 378 -42.11 -9.77 4.77
CA GLU A 378 -41.06 -9.74 3.74
C GLU A 378 -39.75 -10.34 4.28
N ALA A 379 -39.34 -9.93 5.48
CA ALA A 379 -38.19 -10.48 6.18
C ALA A 379 -38.36 -11.97 6.47
N ARG A 380 -39.57 -12.40 6.83
CA ARG A 380 -39.87 -13.82 7.04
C ARG A 380 -39.72 -14.63 5.74
N ALA A 381 -40.27 -14.14 4.64
CA ALA A 381 -40.14 -14.80 3.33
C ALA A 381 -38.68 -14.86 2.85
N ALA A 382 -37.89 -13.80 3.10
CA ALA A 382 -36.47 -13.77 2.77
C ALA A 382 -35.66 -14.81 3.56
N LEU A 383 -35.96 -15.00 4.85
CA LEU A 383 -35.33 -16.04 5.69
C LEU A 383 -35.72 -17.46 5.24
N GLU A 384 -36.98 -17.71 4.91
CA GLU A 384 -37.41 -19.01 4.38
C GLU A 384 -36.73 -19.37 3.05
N ALA A 385 -36.53 -18.37 2.19
CA ALA A 385 -35.76 -18.54 0.96
C ALA A 385 -34.27 -18.85 1.27
N ALA A 386 -33.69 -18.16 2.25
CA ALA A 386 -32.32 -18.38 2.68
C ALA A 386 -32.10 -19.78 3.31
N GLU A 387 -33.04 -20.30 4.08
CA GLU A 387 -33.00 -21.67 4.60
C GLU A 387 -33.15 -22.72 3.50
N THR A 388 -33.91 -22.41 2.46
CA THR A 388 -34.00 -23.25 1.27
C THR A 388 -32.67 -23.26 0.51
N ASP A 389 -31.99 -22.12 0.41
CA ASP A 389 -30.64 -22.03 -0.14
C ASP A 389 -29.65 -22.85 0.71
N LEU A 390 -29.66 -22.70 2.04
CA LEU A 390 -28.81 -23.47 2.96
C LEU A 390 -28.99 -24.98 2.75
N ARG A 391 -30.23 -25.46 2.68
CA ARG A 391 -30.54 -26.88 2.45
C ARG A 391 -30.11 -27.40 1.08
N ARG A 392 -29.92 -26.53 0.08
CA ARG A 392 -29.48 -26.90 -1.27
C ARG A 392 -27.97 -26.96 -1.42
N VAL A 393 -27.23 -26.18 -0.62
CA VAL A 393 -25.77 -26.19 -0.69
C VAL A 393 -25.24 -27.53 -0.17
N ARG A 394 -24.41 -28.18 -0.99
CA ARG A 394 -23.69 -29.41 -0.65
C ARG A 394 -22.20 -29.12 -0.83
N ARG A 395 -21.57 -28.59 0.23
CA ARG A 395 -20.15 -28.18 0.24
C ARG A 395 -19.50 -28.67 1.52
N ALA A 396 -18.18 -28.89 1.47
CA ALA A 396 -17.43 -29.31 2.65
C ALA A 396 -17.56 -28.26 3.77
N GLY A 397 -17.93 -28.73 4.97
CA GLY A 397 -18.17 -27.88 6.15
C GLY A 397 -19.61 -27.36 6.29
N PHE A 398 -20.53 -27.70 5.38
CA PHE A 398 -21.95 -27.31 5.47
C PHE A 398 -22.82 -28.35 6.19
N ASP A 399 -22.24 -29.45 6.68
CA ASP A 399 -22.97 -30.53 7.34
C ASP A 399 -23.11 -30.33 8.87
N ASP A 400 -22.20 -29.55 9.48
CA ASP A 400 -22.24 -29.17 10.89
C ASP A 400 -22.70 -27.72 11.03
N HIS A 401 -23.92 -27.53 11.52
CA HIS A 401 -24.55 -26.21 11.63
C HIS A 401 -23.82 -25.28 12.61
N ALA A 402 -23.21 -25.81 13.67
CA ALA A 402 -22.50 -24.99 14.66
C ALA A 402 -21.16 -24.50 14.10
N ALA A 403 -20.40 -25.41 13.48
CA ALA A 403 -19.15 -25.04 12.79
C ALA A 403 -19.40 -24.11 11.59
N LEU A 404 -20.51 -24.33 10.86
CA LEU A 404 -20.92 -23.48 9.75
C LEU A 404 -21.24 -22.05 10.22
N ALA A 405 -22.01 -21.90 11.30
CA ALA A 405 -22.33 -20.60 11.88
C ALA A 405 -21.07 -19.85 12.33
N ALA A 406 -20.19 -20.51 13.08
CA ALA A 406 -18.92 -19.91 13.53
C ALA A 406 -18.02 -19.48 12.38
N GLY A 407 -17.98 -20.26 11.29
CA GLY A 407 -17.20 -19.91 10.11
C GLY A 407 -17.78 -18.76 9.28
N PHE A 408 -19.10 -18.62 9.23
CA PHE A 408 -19.74 -17.43 8.63
C PHE A 408 -19.54 -16.18 9.50
N GLU A 409 -19.52 -16.33 10.83
CA GLU A 409 -19.23 -15.25 11.76
C GLU A 409 -17.79 -14.74 11.59
N SER A 410 -16.79 -15.63 11.52
CA SER A 410 -15.39 -15.25 11.30
C SER A 410 -15.16 -14.59 9.94
N ALA A 411 -15.89 -15.00 8.89
CA ALA A 411 -15.78 -14.44 7.55
C ALA A 411 -16.70 -13.22 7.31
N GLN A 412 -17.50 -12.78 8.29
CA GLN A 412 -18.62 -11.87 8.05
C GLN A 412 -18.21 -10.55 7.39
N THR A 413 -17.18 -9.88 7.95
CA THR A 413 -16.70 -8.59 7.46
C THR A 413 -16.16 -8.72 6.03
N ALA A 414 -15.35 -9.74 5.78
CA ALA A 414 -14.79 -10.01 4.45
C ALA A 414 -15.89 -10.36 3.44
N LEU A 415 -16.86 -11.20 3.83
CA LEU A 415 -17.97 -11.60 2.98
C LEU A 415 -18.86 -10.42 2.57
N LEU A 416 -19.20 -9.54 3.51
CA LEU A 416 -19.98 -8.33 3.23
C LEU A 416 -19.26 -7.42 2.23
N ARG A 417 -17.96 -7.20 2.45
CA ARG A 417 -17.17 -6.31 1.59
C ARG A 417 -16.97 -6.90 0.20
N LEU A 418 -16.65 -8.19 0.09
CA LEU A 418 -16.52 -8.86 -1.21
C LEU A 418 -17.85 -8.89 -1.96
N ALA A 419 -18.98 -9.08 -1.28
CA ALA A 419 -20.29 -9.05 -1.92
C ALA A 419 -20.62 -7.66 -2.50
N ASP A 420 -20.36 -6.57 -1.75
CA ASP A 420 -20.57 -5.20 -2.25
C ASP A 420 -19.65 -4.91 -3.45
N GLU A 421 -18.38 -5.30 -3.39
CA GLU A 421 -17.44 -5.05 -4.49
C GLU A 421 -17.71 -5.92 -5.73
N ALA A 422 -18.18 -7.16 -5.55
CA ALA A 422 -18.65 -8.01 -6.65
C ALA A 422 -19.91 -7.44 -7.32
N GLU A 423 -20.86 -6.90 -6.54
CA GLU A 423 -22.04 -6.24 -7.08
C GLU A 423 -21.66 -4.94 -7.83
N ARG A 424 -20.71 -4.16 -7.31
CA ARG A 424 -20.18 -2.97 -8.00
C ARG A 424 -19.49 -3.34 -9.30
N LEU A 425 -18.71 -4.41 -9.32
CA LEU A 425 -18.12 -4.95 -10.55
C LEU A 425 -19.21 -5.36 -11.55
N GLU A 426 -20.21 -6.13 -11.13
CA GLU A 426 -21.30 -6.57 -12.01
C GLU A 426 -22.02 -5.36 -12.62
N ARG A 427 -22.36 -4.35 -11.80
CA ARG A 427 -22.99 -3.12 -12.26
C ARG A 427 -22.10 -2.34 -13.22
N ALA A 428 -20.79 -2.25 -12.95
CA ALA A 428 -19.84 -1.57 -13.82
C ALA A 428 -19.70 -2.27 -15.18
N LEU A 429 -19.64 -3.61 -15.20
CA LEU A 429 -19.61 -4.41 -16.42
C LEU A 429 -20.92 -4.30 -17.20
N ALA A 430 -22.07 -4.31 -16.53
CA ALA A 430 -23.37 -4.10 -17.18
C ALA A 430 -23.48 -2.69 -17.78
N ALA A 431 -22.96 -1.66 -17.09
CA ALA A 431 -22.91 -0.30 -17.61
C ALA A 431 -21.97 -0.20 -18.82
N LEU A 432 -20.80 -0.83 -18.76
CA LEU A 432 -19.86 -0.92 -19.87
C LEU A 432 -20.52 -1.59 -21.08
N ALA A 433 -21.17 -2.73 -20.89
CA ALA A 433 -21.83 -3.48 -21.97
C ALA A 433 -22.92 -2.68 -22.70
N ARG A 434 -23.63 -1.79 -21.98
CA ARG A 434 -24.62 -0.87 -22.58
C ARG A 434 -23.98 0.21 -23.43
N GLN A 435 -22.78 0.66 -23.08
CA GLN A 435 -22.07 1.72 -23.79
C GLN A 435 -21.21 1.18 -24.94
N ARG A 436 -20.63 -0.01 -24.74
CA ARG A 436 -19.70 -0.67 -25.66
C ARG A 436 -20.06 -2.17 -25.71
N PRO A 437 -20.56 -2.69 -26.85
CA PRO A 437 -20.84 -4.12 -27.00
C PRO A 437 -19.57 -4.95 -26.70
N LEU A 438 -19.66 -5.86 -25.72
CA LEU A 438 -18.50 -6.55 -25.19
C LEU A 438 -17.82 -7.47 -26.23
N ASP A 439 -18.57 -8.17 -27.09
CA ASP A 439 -18.00 -9.04 -28.12
C ASP A 439 -17.22 -8.27 -29.20
N ALA A 440 -17.76 -7.13 -29.63
CA ALA A 440 -17.08 -6.26 -30.58
C ALA A 440 -15.81 -5.66 -29.96
N THR A 441 -15.90 -5.23 -28.70
CA THR A 441 -14.77 -4.68 -27.94
C THR A 441 -13.69 -5.74 -27.73
N PHE A 442 -14.05 -6.96 -27.34
CA PHE A 442 -13.14 -8.09 -27.21
C PHE A 442 -12.44 -8.40 -28.53
N THR A 443 -13.19 -8.42 -29.64
CA THR A 443 -12.61 -8.69 -30.97
C THR A 443 -11.58 -7.64 -31.37
N ALA A 444 -11.89 -6.36 -31.12
CA ALA A 444 -10.97 -5.25 -31.37
C ALA A 444 -9.72 -5.34 -30.49
N ASP A 445 -9.90 -5.52 -29.18
CA ASP A 445 -8.78 -5.63 -28.25
C ASP A 445 -7.93 -6.88 -28.55
N ARG A 446 -8.53 -8.03 -28.87
CA ARG A 446 -7.80 -9.24 -29.27
C ARG A 446 -6.88 -8.98 -30.45
N ALA A 447 -7.33 -8.24 -31.45
CA ALA A 447 -6.49 -7.87 -32.58
C ALA A 447 -5.30 -6.98 -32.15
N LEU A 448 -5.53 -6.01 -31.26
CA LEU A 448 -4.48 -5.12 -30.74
C LEU A 448 -3.43 -5.87 -29.90
N PHE A 449 -3.87 -6.77 -29.02
CA PHE A 449 -2.99 -7.61 -28.22
C PHE A 449 -2.22 -8.59 -29.10
N ALA A 450 -2.89 -9.23 -30.07
CA ALA A 450 -2.23 -10.17 -30.98
C ALA A 450 -1.18 -9.48 -31.86
N GLU A 451 -1.47 -8.30 -32.38
CA GLU A 451 -0.50 -7.46 -33.11
C GLU A 451 0.72 -7.17 -32.24
N ALA A 452 0.51 -6.72 -31.00
CA ALA A 452 1.58 -6.38 -30.07
C ALA A 452 2.42 -7.60 -29.67
N PHE A 453 1.81 -8.76 -29.43
CA PHE A 453 2.53 -10.00 -29.10
C PHE A 453 3.28 -10.54 -30.30
N ALA A 454 2.68 -10.59 -31.48
CA ALA A 454 3.33 -11.06 -32.70
C ALA A 454 4.57 -10.21 -33.02
N ALA A 455 4.46 -8.88 -32.92
CA ALA A 455 5.60 -7.99 -33.13
C ALA A 455 6.66 -8.16 -32.04
N ALA A 456 6.26 -8.23 -30.76
CA ALA A 456 7.20 -8.32 -29.65
C ALA A 456 7.94 -9.65 -29.60
N TYR A 457 7.30 -10.77 -29.92
CA TYR A 457 7.87 -12.12 -29.77
C TYR A 457 8.22 -12.81 -31.09
N ALA A 458 8.37 -12.04 -32.19
CA ALA A 458 8.60 -12.58 -33.53
C ALA A 458 9.84 -13.48 -33.63
N ALA A 459 10.94 -13.09 -32.96
CA ALA A 459 12.18 -13.84 -32.99
C ALA A 459 12.04 -15.20 -32.29
N GLU A 460 11.38 -15.22 -31.13
CA GLU A 460 11.14 -16.42 -30.34
C GLU A 460 10.10 -17.35 -30.98
N ALA A 461 9.15 -16.80 -31.73
CA ALA A 461 8.17 -17.56 -32.51
C ALA A 461 8.78 -18.24 -33.75
N ALA A 462 9.89 -17.71 -34.27
CA ALA A 462 10.60 -18.24 -35.43
C ALA A 462 11.74 -19.22 -35.08
N ALA A 463 12.14 -19.26 -33.81
CA ALA A 463 13.15 -20.16 -33.25
C ALA A 463 12.54 -21.53 -32.91
#